data_AF-A0AAE4CZ18-F1
#
_entry.id   AF-A0AAE4CZ18-F1
#
_cell.length_a   1.000
_cell.length_b   1.000
_cell.length_c   1.000
_cell.angle_alpha   90.00
_cell.angle_beta   90.00
_cell.angle_gamma   90.00
#
_symmetry.space_group_name_H-M   'P 1'
#
loop_
_entity.id
_entity.type
_entity.pdbx_description
1 polymer ?
#
loop_
_entity_poly.entity_id
_entity_poly.type
_entity_poly.pdbx_seq_one_letter_code
_entity_poly.pdbx_strand_id
1 'polypeptide(L)'
;MPSLTLLPTDPALAQLGGAEAFGNAVRLLRTAAGITQRDLAEREGLHRNYLGALERGTVANPGLATVDRLARALGVSVSVLAESFVLPLSATAEPGGRAHAAGQRRREPSAEPLGRALRLLRRRRELTRAVLAERTGMHKNYIGSLEEGAIASPGLLTVTRLVIGLQCGRGDDLDLLAEQVGTLARVFAGEDVQPRAIAA
;
A
#
# COMPACT_ATOMS: atom_id res chain seq x y z
N MET A 1 -10.80 18.42 -1.55
CA MET A 1 -10.66 17.13 -2.27
C MET A 1 -9.75 17.36 -3.46
N PRO A 2 -8.67 16.58 -3.68
CA PRO A 2 -7.87 16.78 -4.88
C PRO A 2 -8.78 16.49 -6.08
N SER A 3 -8.78 17.41 -7.06
CA SER A 3 -9.39 17.14 -8.35
C SER A 3 -8.56 16.04 -8.99
N LEU A 4 -9.11 14.83 -9.07
CA LEU A 4 -8.57 13.73 -9.85
C LEU A 4 -8.73 14.12 -11.32
N THR A 5 -7.83 14.97 -11.83
CA THR A 5 -7.71 15.18 -13.27
C THR A 5 -7.39 13.81 -13.87
N LEU A 6 -8.34 13.27 -14.61
CA LEU A 6 -8.21 12.04 -15.39
C LEU A 6 -7.04 12.21 -16.37
N LEU A 7 -5.85 11.73 -15.99
CA LEU A 7 -4.89 11.24 -16.97
C LEU A 7 -5.30 9.80 -17.35
N PRO A 8 -4.95 9.35 -18.57
CA PRO A 8 -5.44 8.09 -19.12
C PRO A 8 -5.19 7.00 -18.09
N THR A 9 -6.19 6.14 -17.90
CA THR A 9 -6.04 4.89 -17.19
C THR A 9 -4.78 4.24 -17.72
N ASP A 10 -3.70 4.31 -16.93
CA ASP A 10 -2.48 3.61 -17.27
C ASP A 10 -2.90 2.15 -17.50
N PRO A 11 -2.67 1.57 -18.69
CA PRO A 11 -3.08 0.19 -18.96
C PRO A 11 -2.47 -0.78 -17.94
N ALA A 12 -1.38 -0.42 -17.26
CA ALA A 12 -0.86 -1.15 -16.12
C ALA A 12 -1.83 -1.14 -14.92
N LEU A 13 -2.46 0.00 -14.60
CA LEU A 13 -3.45 0.10 -13.51
C LEU A 13 -4.72 -0.71 -13.78
N ALA A 14 -5.11 -0.87 -15.06
CA ALA A 14 -6.27 -1.68 -15.44
C ALA A 14 -6.04 -3.19 -15.26
N GLN A 15 -4.77 -3.64 -15.25
CA GLN A 15 -4.38 -5.03 -15.07
C GLN A 15 -4.18 -5.41 -13.59
N LEU A 16 -4.19 -4.43 -12.68
CA LEU A 16 -3.99 -4.67 -11.25
C LEU A 16 -5.24 -5.28 -10.60
N GLY A 17 -5.03 -6.11 -9.57
CA GLY A 17 -6.11 -6.65 -8.75
C GLY A 17 -6.89 -5.56 -7.98
N GLY A 18 -6.23 -4.45 -7.64
CA GLY A 18 -6.84 -3.25 -7.08
C GLY A 18 -7.59 -3.48 -5.77
N ALA A 19 -8.67 -2.73 -5.59
CA ALA A 19 -9.46 -2.77 -4.36
C ALA A 19 -10.18 -4.11 -4.14
N GLU A 20 -10.58 -4.80 -5.21
CA GLU A 20 -11.24 -6.10 -5.12
C GLU A 20 -10.27 -7.18 -4.62
N ALA A 21 -9.06 -7.24 -5.20
CA ALA A 21 -8.03 -8.17 -4.75
C ALA A 21 -7.62 -7.93 -3.30
N PHE A 22 -7.45 -6.66 -2.91
CA PHE A 22 -7.19 -6.27 -1.54
C PHE A 22 -8.34 -6.68 -0.58
N GLY A 23 -9.58 -6.42 -0.96
CA GLY A 23 -10.75 -6.81 -0.16
C GLY A 23 -10.84 -8.33 0.04
N ASN A 24 -10.59 -9.09 -1.03
CA ASN A 24 -10.54 -10.54 -0.99
C ASN A 24 -9.40 -11.06 -0.10
N ALA A 25 -8.22 -10.44 -0.16
CA ALA A 25 -7.08 -10.77 0.71
C ALA A 25 -7.41 -10.59 2.20
N VAL A 26 -8.02 -9.45 2.56
CA VAL A 26 -8.47 -9.18 3.94
C VAL A 26 -9.50 -10.21 4.38
N ARG A 27 -10.48 -10.52 3.52
CA ARG A 27 -11.49 -11.54 3.81
C ARG A 27 -10.85 -12.91 4.02
N LEU A 28 -9.95 -13.32 3.15
CA LEU A 28 -9.27 -14.62 3.19
C LEU A 28 -8.46 -14.78 4.48
N LEU A 29 -7.60 -13.81 4.80
CA LEU A 29 -6.81 -13.81 6.03
C LEU A 29 -7.69 -13.78 7.28
N ARG A 30 -8.76 -12.98 7.27
CA ARG A 30 -9.73 -12.93 8.37
C ARG A 30 -10.39 -14.29 8.59
N THR A 31 -10.84 -14.95 7.53
CA THR A 31 -11.48 -16.27 7.63
C THR A 31 -10.49 -17.35 8.06
N ALA A 32 -9.24 -17.30 7.60
CA ALA A 32 -8.18 -18.20 8.02
C ALA A 32 -7.84 -18.04 9.50
N ALA A 33 -7.91 -16.81 10.02
CA ALA A 33 -7.76 -16.52 11.45
C ALA A 33 -9.00 -16.89 12.30
N GLY A 34 -10.10 -17.36 11.69
CA GLY A 34 -11.30 -17.79 12.39
C GLY A 34 -12.10 -16.67 13.06
N ILE A 35 -11.91 -15.41 12.66
CA ILE A 35 -12.57 -14.25 13.30
C ILE A 35 -13.67 -13.66 12.41
N THR A 36 -14.71 -13.07 13.00
CA THR A 36 -15.79 -12.43 12.23
C THR A 36 -15.41 -11.01 11.78
N GLN A 37 -16.16 -10.44 10.83
CA GLN A 37 -16.00 -9.02 10.48
C GLN A 37 -16.21 -8.11 11.69
N ARG A 38 -17.13 -8.47 12.59
CA ARG A 38 -17.37 -7.70 13.81
C ARG A 38 -16.13 -7.72 14.70
N ASP A 39 -15.56 -8.91 14.93
CA ASP A 39 -14.39 -9.06 15.79
C ASP A 39 -13.16 -8.32 15.22
N LEU A 40 -12.93 -8.40 13.91
CA LEU A 40 -11.85 -7.66 13.25
C LEU A 40 -12.06 -6.14 13.33
N ALA A 41 -13.29 -5.68 13.07
CA ALA A 41 -13.63 -4.27 13.15
C ALA A 41 -13.48 -3.71 14.57
N GLU A 42 -13.86 -4.48 15.60
CA GLU A 42 -13.71 -4.11 17.01
C GLU A 42 -12.24 -4.05 17.42
N ARG A 43 -11.43 -5.06 17.08
CA ARG A 43 -9.98 -5.08 17.36
C ARG A 43 -9.27 -3.86 16.79
N GLU A 44 -9.66 -3.47 15.58
CA GLU A 44 -9.04 -2.37 14.85
C GLU A 44 -9.86 -1.10 14.88
N GLY A 45 -10.79 -0.90 15.83
CA GLY A 45 -11.59 0.32 15.95
C GLY A 45 -12.11 0.87 14.60
N LEU A 46 -12.49 -0.02 13.69
CA LEU A 46 -13.08 0.29 12.40
C LEU A 46 -14.59 0.12 12.50
N HIS A 47 -15.34 0.86 11.69
CA HIS A 47 -16.76 0.61 11.58
C HIS A 47 -17.00 -0.71 10.81
N ARG A 48 -17.86 -1.61 11.31
CA ARG A 48 -18.17 -2.88 10.63
C ARG A 48 -18.61 -2.68 9.17
N ASN A 49 -19.42 -1.65 8.89
CA ASN A 49 -19.84 -1.35 7.52
C ASN A 49 -18.66 -0.95 6.62
N TYR A 50 -17.67 -0.25 7.17
CA TYR A 50 -16.46 0.10 6.44
C TYR A 50 -15.63 -1.15 6.15
N LEU A 51 -15.44 -2.05 7.12
CA LEU A 51 -14.77 -3.33 6.88
C LEU A 51 -15.51 -4.17 5.83
N GLY A 52 -16.84 -4.24 5.89
CA GLY A 52 -17.63 -4.94 4.88
C GLY A 52 -17.52 -4.32 3.49
N ALA A 53 -17.49 -2.99 3.39
CA ALA A 53 -17.26 -2.27 2.14
C ALA A 53 -15.84 -2.51 1.57
N LEU A 54 -14.86 -2.62 2.47
CA LEU A 54 -13.48 -2.92 2.15
C LEU A 54 -13.32 -4.35 1.64
N GLU A 55 -13.89 -5.35 2.32
CA GLU A 55 -13.85 -6.76 1.88
C GLU A 55 -14.57 -7.00 0.54
N ARG A 56 -15.53 -6.15 0.18
CA ARG A 56 -16.21 -6.19 -1.14
C ARG A 56 -15.46 -5.41 -2.23
N GLY A 57 -14.33 -4.79 -1.93
CA GLY A 57 -13.57 -3.98 -2.88
C GLY A 57 -14.21 -2.63 -3.26
N THR A 58 -15.27 -2.21 -2.57
CA THR A 58 -15.93 -0.92 -2.86
C THR A 58 -15.14 0.29 -2.32
N VAL A 59 -14.19 0.05 -1.40
CA VAL A 59 -13.26 1.07 -0.93
C VAL A 59 -12.08 1.12 -1.92
N ALA A 60 -12.18 2.00 -2.92
CA ALA A 60 -11.22 2.06 -4.03
C ALA A 60 -9.78 2.43 -3.62
N ASN A 61 -9.60 3.12 -2.49
CA ASN A 61 -8.29 3.62 -2.06
C ASN A 61 -8.14 3.58 -0.52
N PRO A 62 -7.89 2.41 0.09
CA PRO A 62 -7.69 2.30 1.54
C PRO A 62 -6.40 3.02 1.96
N GLY A 63 -6.45 3.76 3.08
CA GLY A 63 -5.29 4.46 3.64
C GLY A 63 -4.27 3.50 4.27
N LEU A 64 -2.96 3.78 4.14
CA LEU A 64 -1.91 2.93 4.72
C LEU A 64 -2.05 2.73 6.24
N ALA A 65 -2.57 3.71 6.99
CA ALA A 65 -2.84 3.53 8.42
C ALA A 65 -3.91 2.45 8.67
N THR A 66 -4.96 2.39 7.84
CA THR A 66 -5.95 1.31 7.86
C THR A 66 -5.32 -0.03 7.47
N VAL A 67 -4.45 -0.03 6.46
CA VAL A 67 -3.77 -1.25 6.00
C VAL A 67 -2.86 -1.82 7.10
N ASP A 68 -2.07 -0.98 7.78
CA ASP A 68 -1.22 -1.40 8.91
C ASP A 68 -2.05 -1.95 10.08
N ARG A 69 -3.14 -1.27 10.44
CA ARG A 69 -4.09 -1.76 11.46
C ARG A 69 -4.65 -3.14 11.14
N LEU A 70 -5.17 -3.32 9.93
CA LEU A 70 -5.68 -4.62 9.49
C LEU A 70 -4.58 -5.69 9.50
N ALA A 71 -3.38 -5.37 9.04
CA ALA A 71 -2.25 -6.29 9.05
C ALA A 71 -1.89 -6.74 10.47
N ARG A 72 -1.87 -5.80 11.43
CA ARG A 72 -1.63 -6.09 12.85
C ARG A 72 -2.69 -7.02 13.45
N ALA A 73 -3.98 -6.74 13.27
CA ALA A 73 -5.04 -7.63 13.76
C ALA A 73 -5.02 -9.02 13.15
N LEU A 74 -4.60 -9.11 11.88
CA LEU A 74 -4.51 -10.36 11.14
C LEU A 74 -3.19 -11.11 11.37
N GLY A 75 -2.24 -10.52 12.12
CA GLY A 75 -0.96 -11.14 12.41
C GLY A 75 -0.02 -11.28 11.21
N VAL A 76 -0.14 -10.38 10.23
CA VAL A 76 0.68 -10.38 9.00
C VAL A 76 1.50 -9.10 8.86
N SER A 77 2.52 -9.12 8.01
CA SER A 77 3.22 -7.90 7.57
C SER A 77 2.27 -6.98 6.79
N VAL A 78 2.43 -5.67 6.94
CA VAL A 78 1.70 -4.68 6.12
C VAL A 78 1.94 -4.88 4.63
N SER A 79 3.12 -5.42 4.27
CA SER A 79 3.48 -5.70 2.88
C SER A 79 2.56 -6.73 2.26
N VAL A 80 2.10 -7.73 3.02
CA VAL A 80 1.20 -8.78 2.51
C VAL A 80 -0.10 -8.18 1.99
N LEU A 81 -0.69 -7.27 2.77
CA LEU A 81 -1.91 -6.58 2.35
C LEU A 81 -1.62 -5.54 1.26
N ALA A 82 -0.50 -4.82 1.33
CA ALA A 82 -0.14 -3.82 0.32
C ALA A 82 0.13 -4.44 -1.07
N GLU A 83 0.89 -5.55 -1.11
CA GLU A 83 1.15 -6.37 -2.31
C GLU A 83 -0.15 -6.89 -2.92
N SER A 84 -1.13 -7.26 -2.08
CA SER A 84 -2.42 -7.81 -2.55
C SER A 84 -3.24 -6.86 -3.42
N PHE A 85 -2.96 -5.56 -3.36
CA PHE A 85 -3.59 -4.54 -4.19
C PHE A 85 -3.01 -4.52 -5.63
N VAL A 86 -1.80 -5.06 -5.81
CA VAL A 86 -1.16 -5.22 -7.12
C VAL A 86 -1.44 -6.63 -7.64
N LEU A 87 -1.09 -7.64 -6.84
CA LEU A 87 -1.20 -9.06 -7.18
C LEU A 87 -2.14 -9.78 -6.21
N PRO A 88 -3.26 -10.37 -6.68
CA PRO A 88 -4.19 -11.08 -5.80
C PRO A 88 -3.50 -12.19 -5.00
N LEU A 89 -3.83 -12.29 -3.71
CA LEU A 89 -3.46 -13.47 -2.94
C LEU A 89 -4.22 -14.69 -3.49
N SER A 90 -3.48 -15.72 -3.91
CA SER A 90 -4.07 -16.99 -4.31
C SER A 90 -4.53 -17.78 -3.09
N ALA A 91 -5.64 -18.53 -3.22
CA ALA A 91 -6.17 -19.35 -2.14
C ALA A 91 -5.23 -20.50 -1.70
N THR A 92 -4.21 -20.81 -2.53
CA THR A 92 -3.17 -21.82 -2.27
C THR A 92 -1.95 -21.25 -1.56
N ALA A 93 -1.87 -19.93 -1.35
CA ALA A 93 -0.78 -19.33 -0.61
C ALA A 93 -0.95 -19.67 0.88
N GLU A 94 -0.14 -20.63 1.36
CA GLU A 94 -0.09 -21.04 2.76
C GLU A 94 0.07 -19.80 3.67
N PRO A 95 -0.90 -19.52 4.57
CA PRO A 95 -0.84 -18.37 5.49
C PRO A 95 0.44 -18.35 6.34
N GLY A 96 1.09 -19.51 6.51
CA GLY A 96 2.27 -19.69 7.34
C GLY A 96 3.59 -19.17 6.76
N GLY A 97 3.71 -18.98 5.43
CA GLY A 97 4.99 -18.60 4.81
C GLY A 97 5.38 -17.12 4.95
N ARG A 98 4.41 -16.26 5.26
CA ARG A 98 4.57 -14.79 5.35
C ARG A 98 4.20 -14.23 6.73
N ALA A 99 4.05 -15.10 7.73
CA ALA A 99 3.80 -14.70 9.11
C ALA A 99 5.04 -13.96 9.65
N HIS A 100 4.92 -12.66 9.83
CA HIS A 100 5.90 -11.92 10.62
C HIS A 100 5.61 -12.21 12.10
N ALA A 101 6.64 -12.63 12.84
CA ALA A 101 6.52 -12.93 14.25
C ALA A 101 5.93 -11.71 14.99
N ALA A 102 4.81 -11.93 15.66
CA ALA A 102 4.03 -10.97 16.43
C ALA A 102 4.75 -10.38 17.68
N GLY A 103 6.06 -10.15 17.61
CA GLY A 103 6.92 -9.80 18.74
C GLY A 103 7.96 -8.70 18.52
N GLN A 104 8.03 -8.09 17.33
CA GLN A 104 8.92 -6.94 17.12
C GLN A 104 8.29 -5.66 17.68
N ARG A 105 9.10 -4.84 18.36
CA ARG A 105 8.71 -3.49 18.83
C ARG A 105 8.48 -2.59 17.61
N ARG A 106 7.30 -2.67 17.01
CA ARG A 106 6.89 -1.77 15.93
C ARG A 106 6.82 -0.34 16.46
N ARG A 107 7.42 0.59 15.72
CA ARG A 107 7.18 2.02 15.95
C ARG A 107 5.75 2.35 15.51
N GLU A 108 5.20 3.44 16.03
CA GLU A 108 3.94 3.96 15.50
C GLU A 108 4.12 4.31 14.01
N PRO A 109 3.12 4.00 13.15
CA PRO A 109 3.20 4.31 11.74
C PRO A 109 3.33 5.82 11.55
N SER A 110 4.20 6.24 10.64
CA SER A 110 4.42 7.66 10.34
C SER A 110 4.64 7.86 8.85
N ALA A 111 4.10 8.97 8.34
CA ALA A 111 4.29 9.37 6.96
C ALA A 111 5.69 9.92 6.68
N GLU A 112 6.44 10.35 7.70
CA GLU A 112 7.72 11.02 7.54
C GLU A 112 8.82 10.11 6.93
N PRO A 113 9.00 8.84 7.38
CA PRO A 113 9.89 7.90 6.71
C PRO A 113 9.51 7.63 5.25
N LEU A 114 8.22 7.49 4.97
CA LEU A 114 7.71 7.27 3.61
C LEU A 114 8.01 8.47 2.71
N GLY A 115 7.70 9.68 3.17
CA GLY A 115 7.96 10.92 2.45
C GLY A 115 9.45 11.11 2.15
N ARG A 116 10.30 10.83 3.14
CA ARG A 116 11.77 10.84 2.98
C ARG A 116 12.22 9.83 1.92
N ALA A 117 11.71 8.60 1.96
CA ALA A 117 12.04 7.56 0.99
C ALA A 117 11.63 7.96 -0.43
N LEU A 118 10.40 8.46 -0.62
CA LEU A 118 9.90 8.95 -1.90
C LEU A 118 10.79 10.06 -2.46
N ARG A 119 11.16 11.05 -1.63
CA ARG A 119 12.04 12.15 -2.02
C ARG A 119 13.42 11.66 -2.47
N LEU A 120 14.00 10.71 -1.75
CA LEU A 120 15.30 10.12 -2.08
C LEU A 120 15.23 9.32 -3.38
N LEU A 121 14.21 8.47 -3.54
CA LEU A 121 13.99 7.66 -4.75
C LEU A 121 13.80 8.55 -5.98
N ARG A 122 12.97 9.59 -5.85
CA ARG A 122 12.75 10.54 -6.94
C ARG A 122 14.05 11.24 -7.34
N ARG A 123 14.83 11.73 -6.37
CA ARG A 123 16.11 12.42 -6.63
C ARG A 123 17.18 11.49 -7.24
N ARG A 124 17.29 10.25 -6.77
CA ARG A 124 18.23 9.26 -7.32
C ARG A 124 17.94 8.90 -8.77
N ARG A 125 16.66 8.99 -9.17
CA ARG A 125 16.22 8.79 -10.56
C ARG A 125 16.16 10.11 -11.34
N GLU A 126 16.76 11.18 -10.80
CA GLU A 126 16.86 12.50 -11.41
C GLU A 126 15.51 13.13 -11.81
N LEU A 127 14.43 12.71 -11.15
CA LEU A 127 13.09 13.21 -11.44
C LEU A 127 12.80 14.48 -10.64
N THR A 128 12.17 15.47 -11.28
CA THR A 128 11.61 16.62 -10.57
C THR A 128 10.24 16.28 -9.98
N ARG A 129 9.77 17.06 -8.99
CA ARG A 129 8.39 16.90 -8.47
C ARG A 129 7.35 17.08 -9.58
N ALA A 130 7.61 17.96 -10.54
CA ALA A 130 6.73 18.20 -11.68
C ALA A 130 6.66 16.98 -12.61
N VAL A 131 7.80 16.38 -12.94
CA VAL A 131 7.85 15.17 -13.78
C VAL A 131 7.16 13.99 -13.09
N LEU A 132 7.39 13.78 -11.78
CA LEU A 132 6.69 12.71 -11.06
C LEU A 132 5.19 12.98 -10.97
N ALA A 133 4.78 14.22 -10.75
CA ALA A 133 3.37 14.63 -10.73
C ALA A 133 2.67 14.32 -12.07
N GLU A 134 3.32 14.65 -13.18
CA GLU A 134 2.84 14.34 -14.53
C GLU A 134 2.69 12.82 -14.73
N ARG A 135 3.74 12.05 -14.42
CA ARG A 135 3.75 10.58 -14.56
C ARG A 135 2.71 9.85 -13.70
N THR A 136 2.37 10.42 -12.56
CA THR A 136 1.42 9.81 -11.61
C THR A 136 -0.01 10.33 -11.77
N GLY A 137 -0.21 11.34 -12.62
CA GLY A 137 -1.46 12.10 -12.71
C GLY A 137 -1.86 12.78 -11.41
N MET A 138 -0.88 13.18 -10.60
CA MET A 138 -1.10 13.87 -9.34
C MET A 138 -0.70 15.34 -9.45
N HIS A 139 -1.27 16.19 -8.60
CA HIS A 139 -0.84 17.58 -8.53
C HIS A 139 0.54 17.70 -7.86
N LYS A 140 1.43 18.54 -8.40
CA LYS A 140 2.81 18.72 -7.88
C LYS A 140 2.89 19.05 -6.39
N ASN A 141 1.94 19.85 -5.88
CA ASN A 141 1.91 20.23 -4.46
C ASN A 141 1.56 19.02 -3.57
N TYR A 142 0.74 18.10 -4.07
CA TYR A 142 0.40 16.88 -3.35
C TYR A 142 1.62 15.96 -3.22
N ILE A 143 2.41 15.80 -4.30
CA ILE A 143 3.71 15.11 -4.25
C ILE A 143 4.65 15.79 -3.24
N GLY A 144 4.67 17.13 -3.19
CA GLY A 144 5.44 17.88 -2.21
C GLY A 144 5.04 17.57 -0.77
N SER A 145 3.74 17.65 -0.46
CA SER A 145 3.21 17.33 0.87
C SER A 145 3.45 15.87 1.28
N LEU A 146 3.40 14.93 0.33
CA LEU A 146 3.76 13.53 0.58
C LEU A 146 5.23 13.39 0.97
N GLU A 147 6.15 14.01 0.22
CA GLU A 147 7.59 13.96 0.49
C GLU A 147 8.01 14.61 1.82
N GLU A 148 7.22 15.59 2.26
CA GLU A 148 7.41 16.29 3.52
C GLU A 148 6.77 15.54 4.70
N GLY A 149 6.08 14.42 4.45
CA GLY A 149 5.39 13.64 5.48
C GLY A 149 4.11 14.33 6.01
N ALA A 150 3.64 15.38 5.35
CA ALA A 150 2.46 16.15 5.77
C ALA A 150 1.14 15.38 5.53
N ILE A 151 1.15 14.37 4.66
CA ILE A 151 0.00 13.49 4.43
C ILE A 151 0.10 12.29 5.37
N ALA A 152 -0.61 12.34 6.50
CA ALA A 152 -0.50 11.36 7.58
C ALA A 152 -0.76 9.90 7.16
N SER A 153 -1.66 9.66 6.20
CA SER A 153 -1.96 8.31 5.71
C SER A 153 -2.30 8.35 4.22
N PRO A 154 -1.31 8.24 3.31
CA PRO A 154 -1.60 8.12 1.89
C PRO A 154 -2.36 6.83 1.59
N GLY A 155 -3.16 6.87 0.53
CA GLY A 155 -3.92 5.70 0.07
C GLY A 155 -3.05 4.69 -0.68
N LEU A 156 -3.44 3.43 -0.70
CA LEU A 156 -2.70 2.37 -1.37
C LEU A 156 -2.61 2.58 -2.88
N LEU A 157 -3.68 3.07 -3.53
CA LEU A 157 -3.65 3.47 -4.94
C LEU A 157 -2.66 4.62 -5.18
N THR A 158 -2.54 5.55 -4.23
CA THR A 158 -1.56 6.64 -4.28
C THR A 158 -0.14 6.07 -4.26
N VAL A 159 0.14 5.14 -3.35
CA VAL A 159 1.45 4.47 -3.24
C VAL A 159 1.79 3.71 -4.52
N THR A 160 0.84 2.92 -5.04
CA THR A 160 1.02 2.17 -6.29
C THR A 160 1.34 3.09 -7.47
N ARG A 161 0.60 4.20 -7.63
CA ARG A 161 0.89 5.20 -8.67
C ARG A 161 2.28 5.80 -8.51
N LEU A 162 2.70 6.12 -7.30
CA LEU A 162 4.04 6.66 -7.03
C LEU A 162 5.12 5.68 -7.45
N VAL A 163 4.96 4.39 -7.14
CA VAL A 163 5.91 3.34 -7.57
C VAL A 163 6.00 3.27 -9.09
N ILE A 164 4.85 3.19 -9.78
CA ILE A 164 4.80 3.19 -11.25
C ILE A 164 5.48 4.43 -11.84
N GLY A 165 5.15 5.63 -11.34
CA GLY A 165 5.75 6.87 -11.82
C GLY A 165 7.25 7.02 -11.53
N LEU A 166 7.74 6.37 -10.47
CA LEU A 166 9.16 6.29 -10.14
C LEU A 166 9.92 5.28 -11.04
N GLN A 167 9.25 4.26 -11.57
CA GLN A 167 9.86 3.10 -12.27
C GLN A 167 10.00 3.23 -13.80
N CYS A 168 9.80 4.40 -14.43
CA CYS A 168 9.77 4.50 -15.91
C CYS A 168 10.95 3.78 -16.62
N GLY A 169 10.63 2.65 -17.28
CA GLY A 169 11.54 1.85 -18.12
C GLY A 169 11.40 0.31 -18.07
N ARG A 170 10.64 -0.29 -17.13
CA ARG A 170 10.51 -1.77 -16.98
C ARG A 170 9.07 -2.21 -16.68
N GLY A 171 8.10 -1.75 -17.48
CA GLY A 171 6.68 -1.67 -17.14
C GLY A 171 5.86 -2.96 -16.98
N ASP A 172 6.45 -4.15 -17.01
CA ASP A 172 5.66 -5.39 -17.14
C ASP A 172 5.79 -6.36 -15.95
N ASP A 173 6.67 -6.07 -14.98
CA ASP A 173 6.93 -6.96 -13.84
C ASP A 173 6.02 -6.62 -12.65
N LEU A 174 4.86 -7.28 -12.58
CA LEU A 174 3.89 -7.12 -11.51
C LEU A 174 4.41 -7.60 -10.15
N ASP A 175 5.33 -8.57 -10.13
CA ASP A 175 5.95 -9.05 -8.89
C ASP A 175 6.87 -7.98 -8.29
N LEU A 176 7.70 -7.36 -9.13
CA LEU A 176 8.54 -6.23 -8.72
C LEU A 176 7.71 -5.02 -8.26
N LEU A 177 6.62 -4.71 -8.97
CA LEU A 177 5.70 -3.65 -8.56
C LEU A 177 5.08 -3.94 -7.19
N ALA A 178 4.60 -5.17 -6.97
CA ALA A 178 4.04 -5.59 -5.69
C ALA A 178 5.08 -5.49 -4.57
N GLU A 179 6.31 -5.97 -4.80
CA GLU A 179 7.41 -5.90 -3.84
C GLU A 179 7.75 -4.45 -3.44
N GLN A 180 7.80 -3.53 -4.41
CA GLN A 180 8.10 -2.13 -4.14
C GLN A 180 6.96 -1.43 -3.38
N VAL A 181 5.70 -1.72 -3.72
CA VAL A 181 4.53 -1.25 -2.97
C VAL A 181 4.57 -1.78 -1.53
N GLY A 182 4.84 -3.08 -1.36
CA GLY A 182 5.00 -3.71 -0.05
C GLY A 182 6.14 -3.09 0.76
N THR A 183 7.25 -2.76 0.11
CA THR A 183 8.40 -2.11 0.75
C THR A 183 8.07 -0.70 1.24
N LEU A 184 7.41 0.13 0.44
CA LEU A 184 6.98 1.46 0.89
C LEU A 184 5.96 1.38 2.03
N ALA A 185 5.06 0.40 2.00
CA ALA A 185 4.12 0.14 3.09
C ALA A 185 4.85 -0.24 4.40
N ARG A 186 5.89 -1.07 4.33
CA ARG A 186 6.73 -1.41 5.50
C ARG A 186 7.45 -0.20 6.07
N VAL A 187 8.02 0.65 5.20
CA VAL A 187 8.65 1.92 5.61
C VAL A 187 7.66 2.80 6.37
N PHE A 188 6.43 2.91 5.88
CA PHE A 188 5.36 3.65 6.56
C PHE A 188 4.98 3.05 7.92
N ALA A 189 4.82 1.73 7.98
CA ALA A 189 4.45 1.01 9.20
C ALA A 189 5.56 0.92 10.25
N GLY A 190 6.78 1.38 9.92
CA GLY A 190 7.95 1.27 10.79
C GLY A 190 8.41 -0.17 10.97
N GLU A 191 8.13 -1.05 10.00
CA GLU A 191 8.69 -2.40 9.93
C GLU A 191 10.14 -2.34 9.45
N ASP A 192 10.97 -3.30 9.88
CA ASP A 192 12.38 -3.35 9.46
C ASP A 192 12.47 -3.63 7.95
N VAL A 193 13.00 -2.65 7.21
CA VAL A 193 13.21 -2.74 5.76
C VAL A 193 14.70 -2.91 5.50
N GLN A 194 15.07 -4.02 4.87
CA GLN A 194 16.45 -4.24 4.44
C GLN A 194 16.88 -3.14 3.45
N PRO A 195 18.08 -2.54 3.59
CA PRO A 195 18.51 -1.38 2.78
C PRO A 195 18.46 -1.60 1.26
N ARG A 196 18.60 -2.85 0.81
CA ARG A 196 18.55 -3.22 -0.62
C ARG A 196 17.14 -3.11 -1.23
N ALA A 197 16.09 -3.28 -0.43
CA ALA A 197 14.70 -3.28 -0.91
C ALA A 197 14.22 -1.90 -1.41
N ILE A 198 14.87 -0.82 -0.97
CA ILE A 198 14.56 0.55 -1.40
C ILE A 198 15.32 0.90 -2.69
N ALA A 199 16.35 0.14 -3.07
CA ALA A 199 17.29 0.49 -4.14
C ALA A 199 17.03 -0.19 -5.49
N ALA A 200 16.13 -1.17 -5.54
CA ALA A 200 15.63 -1.77 -6.79
C ALA A 200 14.62 -0.83 -7.50
#